data_AF-A0A937VI47-F1
#
_entry.id   AF-A0A937VI47-F1
#
_cell.length_a   1.000
_cell.length_b   1.000
_cell.length_c   1.000
_cell.angle_alpha   90.00
_cell.angle_beta   90.00
_cell.angle_gamma   90.00
#
_symmetry.space_group_name_H-M   'P 1'
#
loop_
_entity.id
_entity.type
_entity.pdbx_description
1 polymer ?
#
loop_
_entity_poly.entity_id
_entity_poly.type
_entity_poly.pdbx_seq_one_letter_code
_entity_poly.pdbx_strand_id
1 'polypeptide(L)'
;MLIGPERDPHLQIDDGVPFPVERCEVVRQVDHSLLTAVVHGQEAYRFPVGARVTLWAGGSVLFVGRAMTHDRVLDLMSTEADGELRGDETI
;
A
#
# COMPACT_ATOMS: atom_id res chain seq x y z
N MET A 1 -7.84 -9.15 -3.55
CA MET A 1 -8.22 -9.63 -2.21
C MET A 1 -8.85 -8.45 -1.48
N LEU A 2 -10.16 -8.52 -1.27
CA LEU A 2 -10.89 -7.53 -0.50
C LEU A 2 -10.67 -7.77 0.99
N ILE A 3 -10.42 -6.69 1.74
CA ILE A 3 -10.25 -6.70 3.19
C ILE A 3 -11.30 -5.74 3.75
N GLY A 4 -12.24 -6.27 4.51
CA GLY A 4 -13.31 -5.50 5.15
C GLY A 4 -13.10 -5.34 6.66
N PRO A 5 -14.08 -4.72 7.35
CA PRO A 5 -13.99 -4.38 8.76
C PRO A 5 -13.91 -5.62 9.67
N GLU A 6 -14.34 -6.78 9.20
CA GLU A 6 -14.23 -8.07 9.91
C GLU A 6 -12.79 -8.47 10.22
N ARG A 7 -11.82 -7.87 9.53
CA ARG A 7 -10.39 -8.12 9.73
C ARG A 7 -9.69 -7.02 10.52
N ASP A 8 -10.42 -6.02 11.02
CA ASP A 8 -9.89 -4.87 11.75
C ASP A 8 -8.71 -4.19 11.03
N PRO A 9 -8.89 -3.77 9.75
CA PRO A 9 -7.78 -3.27 8.96
C PRO A 9 -7.39 -1.84 9.38
N HIS A 10 -6.08 -1.62 9.48
CA HIS A 10 -5.49 -0.33 9.81
C HIS A 10 -4.40 0.04 8.81
N LEU A 11 -4.35 1.32 8.44
CA LEU A 11 -3.28 1.89 7.64
C LEU A 11 -2.34 2.72 8.50
N GLN A 12 -1.06 2.61 8.21
CA GLN A 12 -0.03 3.50 8.70
C GLN A 12 0.65 4.17 7.51
N ILE A 13 0.80 5.49 7.58
CA ILE A 13 1.49 6.29 6.58
C ILE A 13 2.81 6.77 7.19
N ASP A 14 3.91 6.46 6.52
CA ASP A 14 5.28 6.64 7.01
C ASP A 14 5.42 6.13 8.46
N ASP A 15 5.99 6.94 9.35
CA ASP A 15 6.13 6.65 10.78
C ASP A 15 4.95 7.21 11.61
N GLY A 16 3.83 7.51 10.96
CA GLY A 16 2.61 7.99 11.59
C GLY A 16 1.91 6.95 12.46
N VAL A 17 0.87 7.39 13.19
CA VAL A 17 0.05 6.49 13.99
C VAL A 17 -0.89 5.69 13.07
N PRO A 18 -0.99 4.36 13.23
CA PRO A 18 -1.96 3.56 12.49
C PRO A 18 -3.41 4.03 12.75
N PHE A 19 -4.21 4.11 11.70
CA PHE A 19 -5.62 4.48 11.77
C PHE A 19 -6.50 3.45 11.06
N PRO A 20 -7.74 3.23 11.53
CA PRO A 20 -8.63 2.23 10.96
C PRO A 20 -9.09 2.64 9.55
N VAL A 21 -9.35 1.64 8.72
CA VAL A 21 -10.00 1.82 7.41
C VAL A 21 -11.23 0.91 7.32
N GLU A 22 -12.29 1.33 6.63
CA GLU A 22 -13.48 0.49 6.54
C GLU A 22 -13.31 -0.64 5.53
N ARG A 23 -12.55 -0.40 4.46
CA ARG A 23 -12.20 -1.42 3.48
C ARG A 23 -10.97 -1.02 2.66
N CYS A 24 -10.32 -2.03 2.10
CA CYS A 24 -9.32 -1.86 1.05
C CYS A 24 -9.23 -3.10 0.17
N GLU A 25 -8.56 -2.98 -0.97
CA GLU A 25 -8.29 -4.10 -1.86
C GLU A 25 -6.80 -4.24 -2.16
N VAL A 26 -6.26 -5.44 -1.93
CA VAL A 26 -4.94 -5.85 -2.39
C VAL A 26 -5.08 -6.65 -3.67
N VAL A 27 -4.73 -6.05 -4.81
CA VAL A 27 -4.74 -6.68 -6.13
C VAL A 27 -3.35 -7.28 -6.38
N ARG A 28 -3.28 -8.60 -6.51
CA ARG A 28 -2.03 -9.28 -6.87
C ARG A 28 -1.95 -9.44 -8.38
N GLN A 29 -0.86 -8.98 -8.97
CA GLN A 29 -0.46 -9.24 -10.35
C GLN A 29 0.69 -10.25 -10.34
N VAL A 30 1.18 -10.62 -11.53
CA VAL A 30 2.25 -11.61 -11.69
C VAL A 30 3.54 -11.13 -11.02
N ASP A 31 3.91 -9.86 -11.22
CA ASP A 31 5.21 -9.32 -10.81
C ASP A 31 5.14 -8.36 -9.61
N HIS A 32 3.92 -7.93 -9.25
CA HIS A 32 3.71 -6.98 -8.17
C HIS A 32 2.30 -7.04 -7.57
N SER A 33 2.12 -6.38 -6.44
CA SER A 33 0.86 -6.19 -5.75
C SER A 33 0.54 -4.71 -5.60
N LEU A 34 -0.75 -4.37 -5.72
CA LEU A 34 -1.26 -3.03 -5.54
C LEU A 34 -2.25 -3.00 -4.38
N LEU A 35 -2.13 -2.01 -3.52
CA LEU A 35 -3.18 -1.62 -2.58
C LEU A 35 -3.98 -0.47 -3.18
N THR A 36 -5.30 -0.65 -3.24
CA THR A 36 -6.25 0.26 -3.90
C THR A 36 -7.58 0.30 -3.13
N ALA A 37 -8.51 1.13 -3.61
CA ALA A 37 -9.89 1.20 -3.13
C ALA A 37 -10.03 1.34 -1.60
N VAL A 38 -9.09 2.08 -1.00
CA VAL A 38 -9.07 2.34 0.44
C VAL A 38 -10.18 3.33 0.79
N VAL A 39 -10.96 2.99 1.81
CA VAL A 39 -12.00 3.86 2.38
C VAL A 39 -11.66 4.13 3.84
N HIS A 40 -11.71 5.41 4.22
CA HIS A 40 -11.58 5.88 5.59
C HIS A 40 -12.69 6.91 5.87
N GLY A 41 -13.46 6.74 6.94
CA GLY A 41 -14.49 7.69 7.33
C GLY A 41 -15.60 7.86 6.28
N GLN A 42 -15.94 6.80 5.54
CA GLN A 42 -16.88 6.76 4.41
C GLN A 42 -16.36 7.37 3.09
N GLU A 43 -15.16 7.93 3.06
CA GLU A 43 -14.58 8.54 1.86
C GLU A 43 -13.41 7.73 1.31
N ALA A 44 -13.16 7.86 0.00
CA ALA A 44 -11.96 7.29 -0.60
C ALA A 44 -10.73 7.98 -0.03
N TYR A 45 -9.83 7.22 0.57
CA TYR A 45 -8.60 7.74 1.15
C TYR A 45 -7.62 8.15 0.04
N ARG A 46 -7.07 9.36 0.14
CA ARG A 46 -6.07 9.88 -0.79
C ARG A 46 -4.68 9.79 -0.17
N PHE A 47 -3.83 8.96 -0.77
CA PHE A 47 -2.46 8.78 -0.31
C PHE A 47 -1.58 9.98 -0.64
N PRO A 48 -0.69 10.39 0.28
CA PRO A 48 0.42 11.26 -0.06
C PRO A 48 1.36 10.50 -1.01
N VAL A 49 1.57 11.02 -2.23
CA VAL A 49 2.43 10.37 -3.22
C VAL A 49 3.87 10.27 -2.68
N GLY A 50 4.46 9.10 -2.81
CA GLY A 50 5.82 8.79 -2.35
C GLY A 50 5.90 8.31 -0.91
N ALA A 51 4.82 8.40 -0.12
CA ALA A 51 4.79 7.93 1.26
C ALA A 51 4.85 6.40 1.33
N ARG A 52 5.48 5.89 2.40
CA ARG A 52 5.43 4.48 2.76
C ARG A 52 4.07 4.19 3.37
N VAL A 53 3.46 3.09 2.97
CA VAL A 53 2.15 2.66 3.47
C VAL A 53 2.28 1.24 3.99
N THR A 54 1.87 1.04 5.25
CA THR A 54 1.77 -0.29 5.87
C THR A 54 0.31 -0.59 6.15
N LEU A 55 -0.16 -1.73 5.64
CA LEU A 55 -1.49 -2.26 5.94
C LEU A 55 -1.38 -3.39 6.96
N TRP A 56 -2.10 -3.22 8.04
CA TRP A 56 -2.29 -4.18 9.10
C TRP A 56 -3.70 -4.75 9.01
N ALA A 57 -3.87 -6.04 9.27
CA ALA A 57 -5.19 -6.60 9.55
C ALA A 57 -5.04 -7.89 10.38
N GLY A 58 -5.93 -8.08 11.35
CA GLY A 58 -5.89 -9.24 12.25
C GLY A 58 -4.60 -9.34 13.06
N GLY A 59 -4.03 -8.20 13.47
CA GLY A 59 -2.80 -8.13 14.28
C GLY A 59 -1.49 -8.35 13.53
N SER A 60 -1.52 -8.54 12.21
CA SER A 60 -0.33 -8.79 11.38
C SER A 60 -0.23 -7.79 10.23
N VAL A 61 1.00 -7.53 9.78
CA VAL A 61 1.26 -6.79 8.53
C VAL A 61 0.87 -7.67 7.34
N LEU A 62 0.02 -7.16 6.47
CA LEU A 62 -0.40 -7.84 5.24
C LEU A 62 0.23 -7.27 3.98
N PHE A 63 0.60 -6.00 4.01
CA PHE A 63 1.15 -5.30 2.84
C PHE A 63 2.01 -4.13 3.29
N VAL A 64 3.16 -3.95 2.64
CA VAL A 64 4.01 -2.76 2.78
C VAL A 64 4.33 -2.26 1.37
N GLY A 65 4.07 -0.99 1.12
CA GLY A 65 4.23 -0.41 -0.20
C GLY A 65 4.58 1.07 -0.18
N ARG A 66 4.72 1.64 -1.37
CA ARG A 66 4.90 3.07 -1.58
C ARG A 66 3.79 3.62 -2.47
N ALA A 67 3.21 4.74 -2.06
CA ALA A 67 2.15 5.41 -2.82
C ALA A 67 2.71 5.94 -4.16
N MET A 68 2.32 5.32 -5.27
CA MET A 68 2.71 5.78 -6.62
C MET A 68 1.79 6.88 -7.12
N THR A 69 0.53 6.85 -6.68
CA THR A 69 -0.49 7.86 -6.97
C THR A 69 -1.33 8.09 -5.72
N HIS A 70 -2.25 9.05 -5.77
CA HIS A 70 -3.16 9.31 -4.66
C HIS A 70 -4.12 8.14 -4.36
N ASP A 71 -4.28 7.17 -5.26
CA ASP A 71 -5.27 6.09 -5.12
C ASP A 71 -4.65 4.69 -5.13
N ARG A 72 -3.33 4.60 -5.32
CA ARG A 72 -2.63 3.33 -5.52
C ARG A 72 -1.29 3.32 -4.83
N VAL A 73 -1.03 2.23 -4.13
CA VAL A 73 0.24 1.93 -3.49
C VAL A 73 0.81 0.66 -4.11
N LEU A 74 2.04 0.73 -4.59
CA LEU A 74 2.79 -0.42 -5.12
C LEU A 74 3.58 -1.07 -3.99
N ASP A 75 3.61 -2.39 -3.90
CA ASP A 75 4.35 -3.06 -2.85
C ASP A 75 5.87 -2.79 -2.96
N LEU A 76 6.54 -2.74 -1.81
CA LEU A 76 7.97 -2.44 -1.77
C LEU A 76 8.83 -3.62 -2.24
N MET A 77 8.38 -4.87 -2.13
CA MET A 77 9.14 -6.02 -2.64
C MET A 77 9.33 -5.91 -4.16
N SER A 78 8.32 -5.41 -4.88
CA SER A 78 8.43 -5.10 -6.30
C SER A 78 9.14 -3.78 -6.60
N THR A 79 9.12 -2.81 -5.68
CA THR A 79 9.84 -1.54 -5.87
C THR A 79 11.36 -1.69 -5.67
N GLU A 80 11.79 -2.57 -4.76
CA GLU A 80 13.21 -2.90 -4.59
C GLU A 80 13.75 -3.73 -5.76
N ALA A 81 12.93 -4.62 -6.34
CA ALA A 81 13.28 -5.35 -7.57
C ALA A 81 13.40 -4.42 -8.81
N ASP A 82 12.57 -3.38 -8.91
CA ASP A 82 12.64 -2.39 -10.00
C ASP A 82 13.80 -1.36 -9.81
N GLY A 83 14.25 -1.21 -8.56
CA GLY A 83 15.40 -0.37 -8.19
C GLY A 83 16.75 -0.88 -8.69
N GLU A 84 16.85 -2.16 -9.05
CA GLU A 84 18.07 -2.74 -9.67
C GLU A 84 18.16 -2.53 -11.19
N LEU A 85 17.16 -1.93 -11.86
CA LEU A 85 17.18 -1.66 -13.30
C LEU A 85 17.40 -0.18 -13.68
N ARG A 86 17.83 0.67 -12.73
CA ARG A 86 18.27 2.05 -13.00
C ARG A 86 19.70 2.34 -12.52
N GLY A 87 20.62 1.49 -12.93
CA GLY A 87 22.05 1.80 -13.10
C GLY A 87 22.54 0.80 -14.14
N ASP A 88 23.10 1.16 -15.29
CA ASP A 88 24.03 2.24 -15.59
C ASP A 88 24.02 2.37 -17.13
N GLU A 89 23.45 3.44 -17.68
CA GLU A 89 23.90 3.92 -18.99
C GLU A 89 25.00 4.95 -18.70
N THR A 90 26.23 4.46 -18.52
CA THR A 90 27.43 5.27 -18.75
C THR A 90 27.93 5.00 -20.18
N ILE A 91 28.11 6.11 -20.88
CA ILE A 91 28.67 6.33 -22.24
C ILE A 91 29.81 5.38 -22.61
#